data_AF-A0A6M3YIK4-F1
#
_entry.id   AF-A0A6M3YIK4-F1
#
_cell.length_a   1.000
_cell.length_b   1.000
_cell.length_c   1.000
_cell.angle_alpha   90.00
_cell.angle_beta   90.00
_cell.angle_gamma   90.00
#
_symmetry.space_group_name_H-M   'P 1'
#
loop_
_entity.id
_entity.type
_entity.pdbx_description
1 polymer ?
#
loop_
_entity_poly.entity_id
_entity_poly.type
_entity_poly.pdbx_seq_one_letter_code
_entity_poly.pdbx_strand_id
1 'polypeptide(L)'
;QAEKEKKLYAVIDGFAQGQGHLSLTDARYVNSLKLFLQGVTPLEYAAHRHFGFLARHLDGPGARFAALCQSIDELRHCQTEVHTISQYNKYYGGLHNFAQMHDRVWYLSVPKSFFEDGISAGPFEFLTAISFSFEHFLTNLLFVPFMSGASFNGDLATMTFGFSAQSDESRHMTLGLEVLKFMLEQDEDNVPIIQDWVDKWFWRGYR
;
A
#
# COMPACT_ATOMS: atom_id res chain seq x y z
N GLN A 1 14.18 10.25 -2.25
CA GLN A 1 13.60 9.43 -3.34
C GLN A 1 14.60 9.02 -4.42
N ALA A 2 15.24 9.93 -5.17
CA ALA A 2 16.13 9.56 -6.29
C ALA A 2 17.22 8.51 -5.97
N GLU A 3 17.95 8.68 -4.87
CA GLU A 3 19.02 7.73 -4.46
C GLU A 3 18.46 6.34 -4.11
N LYS A 4 17.23 6.28 -3.56
CA LYS A 4 16.54 5.02 -3.26
C LYS A 4 16.17 4.30 -4.55
N GLU A 5 15.62 5.04 -5.53
CA GLU A 5 15.26 4.47 -6.83
C GLU A 5 16.48 3.94 -7.57
N LYS A 6 17.57 4.70 -7.62
CA LYS A 6 18.81 4.25 -8.25
C LYS A 6 19.30 2.91 -7.70
N LYS A 7 19.24 2.73 -6.38
CA LYS A 7 19.62 1.46 -5.71
C LYS A 7 18.61 0.35 -5.98
N LEU A 8 17.31 0.64 -5.89
CA LEU A 8 16.25 -0.33 -6.11
C LEU A 8 16.33 -0.91 -7.54
N TYR A 9 16.40 -0.06 -8.56
CA TYR A 9 16.47 -0.53 -9.95
C TYR A 9 17.78 -1.26 -10.25
N ALA A 10 18.90 -0.88 -9.65
CA ALA A 10 20.14 -1.65 -9.77
C ALA A 10 20.00 -3.08 -9.23
N VAL A 11 19.24 -3.27 -8.14
CA VAL A 11 18.95 -4.61 -7.61
C VAL A 11 17.95 -5.36 -8.49
N ILE A 12 16.90 -4.72 -9.00
CA ILE A 12 15.93 -5.34 -9.91
C ILE A 12 16.63 -5.82 -11.19
N ASP A 13 17.50 -5.00 -11.77
CA ASP A 13 18.26 -5.35 -12.98
C ASP A 13 19.22 -6.51 -12.71
N GLY A 14 19.96 -6.47 -11.59
CA GLY A 14 20.84 -7.57 -11.18
C GLY A 14 20.08 -8.87 -10.92
N PHE A 15 18.91 -8.79 -10.27
CA PHE A 15 18.03 -9.92 -10.02
C PHE A 15 17.53 -10.53 -11.34
N ALA A 16 17.12 -9.71 -12.30
CA ALA A 16 16.67 -10.18 -13.61
C ALA A 16 17.82 -10.82 -14.41
N GLN A 17 18.99 -10.18 -14.45
CA GLN A 17 20.18 -10.66 -15.16
C GLN A 17 20.67 -12.00 -14.60
N GLY A 18 20.67 -12.16 -13.26
CA GLY A 18 21.13 -13.35 -12.56
C GLY A 18 20.12 -14.50 -12.50
N GLN A 19 18.95 -14.39 -13.14
CA GLN A 19 17.84 -15.34 -12.99
C GLN A 19 17.44 -15.56 -11.51
N GLY A 20 17.41 -14.49 -10.72
CA GLY A 20 17.16 -14.55 -9.28
C GLY A 20 15.85 -15.22 -8.88
N HIS A 21 14.87 -15.33 -9.78
CA HIS A 21 13.65 -16.10 -9.50
C HIS A 21 13.91 -17.59 -9.23
N LEU A 22 15.08 -18.11 -9.63
CA LEU A 22 15.52 -19.48 -9.35
C LEU A 22 16.17 -19.63 -7.96
N SER A 23 16.44 -18.53 -7.24
CA SER A 23 16.96 -18.58 -5.86
C SER A 23 15.86 -18.68 -4.80
N LEU A 24 14.60 -18.76 -5.21
CA LEU A 24 13.48 -18.98 -4.29
C LEU A 24 13.61 -20.35 -3.60
N THR A 25 13.16 -20.42 -2.35
CA THR A 25 13.11 -21.67 -1.59
C THR A 25 12.23 -22.73 -2.27
N ASP A 26 11.08 -22.32 -2.79
CA ASP A 26 10.11 -23.17 -3.49
C ASP A 26 9.20 -22.33 -4.38
N ALA A 27 8.82 -22.83 -5.57
CA ALA A 27 7.94 -22.13 -6.50
C ALA A 27 6.53 -21.83 -5.91
N ARG A 28 6.09 -22.54 -4.87
CA ARG A 28 4.86 -22.25 -4.12
C ARG A 28 4.85 -20.85 -3.54
N TYR A 29 6.02 -20.29 -3.19
CA TYR A 29 6.15 -18.91 -2.70
C TYR A 29 5.55 -17.91 -3.69
N VAL A 30 5.68 -18.13 -5.00
CA VAL A 30 5.18 -17.20 -6.04
C VAL A 30 3.67 -16.97 -5.93
N ASN A 31 2.90 -17.85 -5.27
CA ASN A 31 1.48 -17.60 -5.01
C ASN A 31 1.24 -16.40 -4.06
N SER A 32 2.17 -16.08 -3.15
CA SER A 32 2.09 -14.87 -2.34
C SER A 32 2.22 -13.62 -3.20
N LEU A 33 3.16 -13.62 -4.15
CA LEU A 33 3.36 -12.53 -5.10
C LEU A 33 2.16 -12.32 -6.02
N LYS A 34 1.45 -13.40 -6.39
CA LYS A 34 0.18 -13.30 -7.14
C LYS A 34 -0.87 -12.56 -6.34
N LEU A 35 -1.05 -12.94 -5.06
CA LEU A 35 -2.01 -12.28 -4.18
C LEU A 35 -1.63 -10.81 -3.98
N PHE A 36 -0.34 -10.52 -3.76
CA PHE A 36 0.15 -9.16 -3.57
C PHE A 36 -0.10 -8.29 -4.80
N LEU A 37 0.37 -8.70 -5.98
CA LEU A 37 0.23 -7.94 -7.22
C LEU A 37 -1.24 -7.71 -7.62
N GLN A 38 -2.12 -8.67 -7.33
CA GLN A 38 -3.54 -8.58 -7.70
C GLN A 38 -4.41 -7.91 -6.62
N GLY A 39 -4.04 -8.05 -5.35
CA GLY A 39 -4.85 -7.64 -4.21
C GLY A 39 -4.40 -6.34 -3.59
N VAL A 40 -3.09 -6.10 -3.48
CA VAL A 40 -2.49 -4.97 -2.76
C VAL A 40 -2.04 -3.88 -3.72
N THR A 41 -1.28 -4.21 -4.78
CA THR A 41 -0.78 -3.21 -5.74
C THR A 41 -1.85 -2.31 -6.36
N PRO A 42 -3.07 -2.77 -6.68
CA PRO A 42 -4.14 -1.88 -7.14
C PRO A 42 -4.64 -0.90 -6.08
N LEU A 43 -4.49 -1.23 -4.79
CA LEU A 43 -4.84 -0.36 -3.67
C LEU A 43 -3.86 0.80 -3.57
N GLU A 44 -2.57 0.58 -3.81
CA GLU A 44 -1.57 1.66 -3.89
C GLU A 44 -1.95 2.69 -4.96
N TYR A 45 -2.41 2.22 -6.13
CA TYR A 45 -2.89 3.12 -7.17
C TYR A 45 -4.21 3.84 -6.78
N ALA A 46 -5.10 3.17 -6.05
CA ALA A 46 -6.31 3.80 -5.54
C ALA A 46 -6.00 4.88 -4.49
N ALA A 47 -5.08 4.59 -3.57
CA ALA A 47 -4.58 5.51 -2.56
C ALA A 47 -3.93 6.73 -3.20
N HIS A 48 -3.04 6.53 -4.19
CA HIS A 48 -2.45 7.61 -4.99
C HIS A 48 -3.51 8.59 -5.49
N ARG A 49 -4.55 8.06 -6.18
CA ARG A 49 -5.60 8.91 -6.76
C ARG A 49 -6.39 9.66 -5.70
N HIS A 50 -6.74 9.00 -4.59
CA HIS A 50 -7.57 9.64 -3.58
C HIS A 50 -6.79 10.64 -2.72
N PHE A 51 -5.52 10.37 -2.39
CA PHE A 51 -4.65 11.38 -1.78
C PHE A 51 -4.40 12.58 -2.71
N GLY A 52 -4.36 12.36 -4.03
CA GLY A 52 -4.35 13.45 -5.01
C GLY A 52 -5.64 14.28 -4.98
N PHE A 53 -6.79 13.64 -4.77
CA PHE A 53 -8.07 14.33 -4.53
C PHE A 53 -8.03 15.14 -3.22
N LEU A 54 -7.54 14.57 -2.11
CA LEU A 54 -7.42 15.28 -0.83
C LEU A 54 -6.47 16.48 -0.91
N ALA A 55 -5.33 16.31 -1.59
CA ALA A 55 -4.36 17.37 -1.83
C ALA A 55 -4.97 18.58 -2.55
N ARG A 56 -6.07 18.38 -3.30
CA ARG A 56 -6.81 19.45 -3.96
C ARG A 56 -7.92 20.04 -3.07
N HIS A 57 -8.60 19.24 -2.27
CA HIS A 57 -9.87 19.62 -1.64
C HIS A 57 -9.81 19.93 -0.15
N LEU A 58 -8.73 19.58 0.55
CA LEU A 58 -8.54 20.01 1.94
C LEU A 58 -8.25 21.52 2.01
N ASP A 59 -8.85 22.21 2.98
CA ASP A 59 -8.67 23.67 3.13
C ASP A 59 -7.32 24.02 3.77
N GLY A 60 -6.82 23.17 4.68
CA GLY A 60 -5.55 23.35 5.36
C GLY A 60 -4.34 23.11 4.45
N PRO A 61 -3.44 24.11 4.26
CA PRO A 61 -2.29 23.95 3.36
C PRO A 61 -1.31 22.86 3.82
N GLY A 62 -1.15 22.65 5.12
CA GLY A 62 -0.31 21.57 5.67
C GLY A 62 -0.85 20.19 5.32
N ALA A 63 -2.14 19.95 5.57
CA ALA A 63 -2.79 18.68 5.23
C ALA A 63 -2.79 18.41 3.72
N ARG A 64 -3.00 19.44 2.88
CA ARG A 64 -2.86 19.32 1.42
C ARG A 64 -1.47 18.88 1.00
N PHE A 65 -0.43 19.49 1.56
CA PHE A 65 0.95 19.16 1.21
C PHE A 65 1.30 17.73 1.65
N ALA A 66 0.89 17.33 2.86
CA ALA A 66 1.08 15.97 3.33
C ALA A 66 0.36 14.93 2.44
N ALA A 67 -0.90 15.20 2.06
CA ALA A 67 -1.64 14.36 1.12
C ALA A 67 -0.97 14.29 -0.26
N LEU A 68 -0.39 15.39 -0.76
CA LEU A 68 0.34 15.38 -2.03
C LEU A 68 1.60 14.50 -1.95
N CYS A 69 2.35 14.59 -0.85
CA CYS A 69 3.52 13.75 -0.60
C CYS A 69 3.15 12.27 -0.51
N GLN A 70 2.10 11.94 0.25
CA GLN A 70 1.56 10.59 0.32
C GLN A 70 1.16 10.10 -1.08
N SER A 71 0.37 10.89 -1.82
CA SER A 71 -0.09 10.53 -3.17
C SER A 71 1.05 10.13 -4.11
N ILE A 72 2.15 10.90 -4.14
CA ILE A 72 3.29 10.57 -5.01
C ILE A 72 4.09 9.35 -4.51
N ASP A 73 4.12 9.12 -3.20
CA ASP A 73 4.73 7.92 -2.62
C ASP A 73 3.91 6.66 -2.97
N GLU A 74 2.57 6.70 -2.91
CA GLU A 74 1.74 5.53 -3.31
C GLU A 74 1.84 5.22 -4.81
N LEU A 75 2.01 6.25 -5.65
CA LEU A 75 2.28 6.03 -7.07
C LEU A 75 3.63 5.32 -7.27
N ARG A 76 4.64 5.73 -6.50
CA ARG A 76 5.95 5.10 -6.46
C ARG A 76 5.82 3.65 -6.01
N HIS A 77 5.03 3.34 -4.98
CA HIS A 77 4.79 1.95 -4.53
C HIS A 77 4.17 1.13 -5.65
N CYS A 78 3.03 1.57 -6.19
CA CYS A 78 2.36 0.87 -7.28
C CYS A 78 3.31 0.54 -8.45
N GLN A 79 4.10 1.51 -8.90
CA GLN A 79 5.01 1.32 -10.03
C GLN A 79 6.18 0.40 -9.68
N THR A 80 6.78 0.59 -8.51
CA THR A 80 7.94 -0.22 -8.09
C THR A 80 7.57 -1.65 -7.75
N GLU A 81 6.37 -1.92 -7.23
CA GLU A 81 5.82 -3.26 -7.05
C GLU A 81 5.64 -3.98 -8.39
N VAL A 82 5.03 -3.31 -9.38
CA VAL A 82 4.87 -3.83 -10.74
C VAL A 82 6.24 -4.18 -11.34
N HIS A 83 7.22 -3.28 -11.24
CA HIS A 83 8.55 -3.51 -11.80
C HIS A 83 9.31 -4.62 -11.04
N THR A 84 9.22 -4.65 -9.72
CA THR A 84 9.83 -5.68 -8.87
C THR A 84 9.30 -7.07 -9.21
N ILE A 85 7.99 -7.20 -9.42
CA ILE A 85 7.33 -8.49 -9.71
C ILE A 85 7.39 -8.84 -11.21
N SER A 86 7.74 -7.90 -12.08
CA SER A 86 7.72 -8.07 -13.54
C SER A 86 8.51 -9.28 -14.04
N GLN A 87 9.64 -9.59 -13.39
CA GLN A 87 10.47 -10.72 -13.78
C GLN A 87 9.78 -12.07 -13.51
N TYR A 88 9.04 -12.19 -12.39
CA TYR A 88 8.27 -13.41 -12.09
C TYR A 88 7.16 -13.62 -13.12
N ASN A 89 6.50 -12.56 -13.60
CA ASN A 89 5.44 -12.67 -14.60
C ASN A 89 5.91 -13.28 -15.93
N LYS A 90 7.21 -13.23 -16.25
CA LYS A 90 7.77 -13.86 -17.46
C LYS A 90 7.84 -15.38 -17.36
N TYR A 91 7.89 -15.94 -16.16
CA TYR A 91 8.17 -17.37 -15.92
C TYR A 91 7.04 -18.11 -15.20
N TYR A 92 6.15 -17.39 -14.51
CA TYR A 92 5.08 -17.98 -13.71
C TYR A 92 3.71 -17.43 -14.12
N GLY A 93 2.72 -18.32 -14.23
CA GLY A 93 1.34 -17.95 -14.53
C GLY A 93 0.65 -17.22 -13.37
N GLY A 94 -0.41 -16.46 -13.70
CA GLY A 94 -1.25 -15.76 -12.72
C GLY A 94 -0.89 -14.30 -12.45
N LEU A 95 0.20 -13.75 -13.00
CA LEU A 95 0.61 -12.35 -12.76
C LEU A 95 0.23 -11.38 -13.90
N HIS A 96 -0.18 -11.91 -15.06
CA HIS A 96 -0.21 -11.22 -16.35
C HIS A 96 -1.33 -10.17 -16.55
N ASN A 97 -2.35 -10.16 -15.68
CA ASN A 97 -3.53 -9.33 -15.89
C ASN A 97 -4.12 -8.81 -14.56
N PHE A 98 -3.24 -8.47 -13.63
CA PHE A 98 -3.59 -8.17 -12.24
C PHE A 98 -4.66 -7.07 -12.11
N ALA A 99 -4.58 -6.00 -12.92
CA ALA A 99 -5.55 -4.91 -12.88
C ALA A 99 -6.95 -5.35 -13.31
N GLN A 100 -7.09 -6.09 -14.42
CA GLN A 100 -8.39 -6.57 -14.86
C GLN A 100 -8.97 -7.61 -13.89
N MET A 101 -8.10 -8.44 -13.30
CA MET A 101 -8.48 -9.43 -12.29
C MET A 101 -8.98 -8.76 -11.01
N HIS A 102 -8.30 -7.73 -10.51
CA HIS A 102 -8.72 -6.98 -9.32
C HIS A 102 -10.18 -6.52 -9.40
N ASP A 103 -10.60 -6.09 -10.59
CA ASP A 103 -11.98 -5.63 -10.83
C ASP A 103 -13.03 -6.75 -10.95
N ARG A 104 -12.64 -8.02 -11.14
CA ARG A 104 -13.56 -9.07 -11.62
C ARG A 104 -13.50 -10.40 -10.88
N VAL A 105 -12.35 -10.74 -10.30
CA VAL A 105 -12.17 -12.02 -9.61
C VAL A 105 -12.80 -11.94 -8.23
N TRP A 106 -13.59 -12.96 -7.88
CA TRP A 106 -14.44 -12.98 -6.69
C TRP A 106 -13.70 -12.65 -5.38
N TYR A 107 -12.52 -13.24 -5.11
CA TYR A 107 -11.81 -12.97 -3.85
C TYR A 107 -11.13 -11.60 -3.85
N LEU A 108 -10.87 -11.03 -5.02
CA LEU A 108 -10.31 -9.68 -5.14
C LEU A 108 -11.36 -8.60 -4.93
N SER A 109 -12.65 -8.95 -4.90
CA SER A 109 -13.70 -8.02 -4.45
C SER A 109 -13.52 -7.63 -2.98
N VAL A 110 -12.82 -8.44 -2.17
CA VAL A 110 -12.53 -8.13 -0.76
C VAL A 110 -11.67 -6.86 -0.64
N PRO A 111 -10.41 -6.84 -1.13
CA PRO A 111 -9.58 -5.63 -1.07
C PRO A 111 -10.17 -4.48 -1.90
N LYS A 112 -10.77 -4.79 -3.06
CA LYS A 112 -11.41 -3.76 -3.90
C LYS A 112 -12.51 -3.02 -3.15
N SER A 113 -13.45 -3.74 -2.53
CA SER A 113 -14.58 -3.13 -1.83
C SER A 113 -14.17 -2.42 -0.54
N PHE A 114 -13.07 -2.82 0.09
CA PHE A 114 -12.50 -2.12 1.24
C PHE A 114 -12.07 -0.71 0.83
N PHE A 115 -11.25 -0.60 -0.23
CA PHE A 115 -10.79 0.69 -0.72
C PHE A 115 -11.91 1.49 -1.39
N GLU A 116 -12.82 0.85 -2.13
CA GLU A 116 -13.96 1.54 -2.77
C GLU A 116 -14.91 2.19 -1.75
N ASP A 117 -15.13 1.56 -0.59
CA ASP A 117 -15.87 2.17 0.52
C ASP A 117 -15.13 3.43 1.00
N GLY A 118 -13.82 3.33 1.26
CA GLY A 118 -13.02 4.45 1.75
C GLY A 118 -12.99 5.63 0.78
N ILE A 119 -12.72 5.40 -0.51
CA ILE A 119 -12.64 6.46 -1.52
C ILE A 119 -14.01 7.08 -1.85
N SER A 120 -15.11 6.37 -1.57
CA SER A 120 -16.47 6.89 -1.76
C SER A 120 -16.97 7.69 -0.56
N ALA A 121 -16.28 7.58 0.58
CA ALA A 121 -16.60 8.29 1.79
C ALA A 121 -16.17 9.78 1.74
N GLY A 122 -16.47 10.50 2.82
CA GLY A 122 -15.98 11.87 3.00
C GLY A 122 -14.47 11.92 3.27
N PRO A 123 -13.82 13.09 3.10
CA PRO A 123 -12.37 13.21 3.21
C PRO A 123 -11.83 12.83 4.60
N PHE A 124 -12.57 13.13 5.67
CA PHE A 124 -12.17 12.80 7.04
C PHE A 124 -12.38 11.32 7.40
N GLU A 125 -13.42 10.70 6.84
CA GLU A 125 -13.59 9.25 6.97
C GLU A 125 -12.49 8.52 6.22
N PHE A 126 -12.14 8.93 4.99
CA PHE A 126 -11.02 8.34 4.25
C PHE A 126 -9.69 8.45 5.02
N LEU A 127 -9.41 9.62 5.62
CA LEU A 127 -8.21 9.81 6.43
C LEU A 127 -8.20 8.91 7.68
N THR A 128 -9.37 8.71 8.31
CA THR A 128 -9.50 7.77 9.43
C THR A 128 -9.31 6.32 8.96
N ALA A 129 -9.90 5.96 7.82
CA ALA A 129 -9.85 4.63 7.22
C ALA A 129 -8.45 4.22 6.77
N ILE A 130 -7.83 5.06 5.94
CA ILE A 130 -6.58 4.74 5.26
C ILE A 130 -5.40 5.23 6.09
N SER A 131 -5.30 6.53 6.39
CA SER A 131 -4.13 7.04 7.11
C SER A 131 -4.03 6.49 8.54
N PHE A 132 -5.12 6.52 9.33
CA PHE A 132 -5.06 6.00 10.70
C PHE A 132 -5.22 4.47 10.77
N SER A 133 -6.36 3.93 10.36
CA SER A 133 -6.64 2.50 10.59
C SER A 133 -5.73 1.59 9.76
N PHE A 134 -5.51 1.87 8.48
CA PHE A 134 -4.68 1.03 7.62
C PHE A 134 -3.17 1.32 7.75
N GLU A 135 -2.73 2.55 7.46
CA GLU A 135 -1.32 2.94 7.37
C GLU A 135 -0.64 3.10 8.74
N HIS A 136 -1.37 3.29 9.84
CA HIS A 136 -0.79 3.40 11.18
C HIS A 136 -1.09 2.18 12.06
N PHE A 137 -2.37 1.83 12.23
CA PHE A 137 -2.78 0.80 13.19
C PHE A 137 -2.55 -0.63 12.68
N LEU A 138 -2.93 -0.92 11.43
CA LEU A 138 -2.88 -2.26 10.86
C LEU A 138 -1.67 -2.51 9.94
N THR A 139 -0.91 -1.47 9.56
CA THR A 139 0.11 -1.53 8.50
C THR A 139 1.11 -2.68 8.68
N ASN A 140 1.57 -2.92 9.91
CA ASN A 140 2.56 -3.97 10.18
C ASN A 140 2.01 -5.39 9.94
N LEU A 141 0.69 -5.60 10.04
CA LEU A 141 0.06 -6.89 9.74
C LEU A 141 0.02 -7.18 8.24
N LEU A 142 0.19 -6.17 7.38
CA LEU A 142 0.35 -6.33 5.94
C LEU A 142 1.83 -6.32 5.56
N PHE A 143 2.56 -5.26 5.93
CA PHE A 143 3.92 -5.01 5.49
C PHE A 143 4.91 -6.07 5.96
N VAL A 144 4.91 -6.39 7.27
CA VAL A 144 5.91 -7.31 7.83
C VAL A 144 5.78 -8.72 7.24
N PRO A 145 4.59 -9.34 7.14
CA PRO A 145 4.46 -10.67 6.55
C PRO A 145 4.96 -10.78 5.11
N PHE A 146 4.66 -9.81 4.24
CA PHE A 146 5.13 -9.85 2.85
C PHE A 146 6.64 -9.61 2.75
N MET A 147 7.16 -8.57 3.42
CA MET A 147 8.57 -8.18 3.28
C MET A 147 9.52 -9.14 4.01
N SER A 148 9.16 -9.59 5.22
CA SER A 148 9.95 -10.62 5.92
C SER A 148 9.80 -11.98 5.24
N GLY A 149 8.60 -12.33 4.77
CA GLY A 149 8.36 -13.55 4.00
C GLY A 149 9.23 -13.63 2.75
N ALA A 150 9.43 -12.52 2.05
CA ALA A 150 10.38 -12.43 0.93
C ALA A 150 11.82 -12.77 1.35
N SER A 151 12.29 -12.18 2.45
CA SER A 151 13.63 -12.45 3.00
C SER A 151 13.83 -13.93 3.35
N PHE A 152 12.87 -14.55 4.04
CA PHE A 152 12.93 -15.96 4.43
C PHE A 152 12.74 -16.95 3.28
N ASN A 153 12.30 -16.50 2.10
CA ASN A 153 12.08 -17.36 0.93
C ASN A 153 13.03 -17.06 -0.25
N GLY A 154 14.07 -16.26 -0.05
CA GLY A 154 15.08 -15.97 -1.08
C GLY A 154 14.64 -14.98 -2.16
N ASP A 155 13.56 -14.22 -1.93
CA ASP A 155 13.09 -13.17 -2.83
C ASP A 155 13.79 -11.84 -2.54
N LEU A 156 14.98 -11.68 -3.14
CA LEU A 156 15.79 -10.49 -2.99
C LEU A 156 15.09 -9.22 -3.53
N ALA A 157 14.30 -9.35 -4.60
CA ALA A 157 13.67 -8.21 -5.26
C ALA A 157 12.58 -7.59 -4.37
N THR A 158 11.63 -8.40 -3.89
CA THR A 158 10.54 -7.94 -3.01
C THR A 158 11.08 -7.48 -1.65
N MET A 159 12.09 -8.18 -1.10
CA MET A 159 12.75 -7.74 0.12
C MET A 159 13.39 -6.34 -0.05
N THR A 160 14.02 -6.08 -1.19
CA THR A 160 14.65 -4.78 -1.48
C THR A 160 13.62 -3.67 -1.66
N PHE A 161 12.48 -3.97 -2.30
CA PHE A 161 11.34 -3.06 -2.32
C PHE A 161 10.91 -2.70 -0.90
N GLY A 162 10.72 -3.70 -0.02
CA GLY A 162 10.35 -3.47 1.38
C GLY A 162 11.32 -2.53 2.10
N PHE A 163 12.64 -2.76 2.00
CA PHE A 163 13.62 -1.85 2.58
C PHE A 163 13.56 -0.43 1.97
N SER A 164 13.28 -0.33 0.67
CA SER A 164 13.07 0.95 0.02
C SER A 164 11.81 1.65 0.54
N ALA A 165 10.71 0.95 0.76
CA ALA A 165 9.44 1.55 1.20
C ALA A 165 9.45 2.02 2.66
N GLN A 166 10.24 1.41 3.55
CA GLN A 166 10.22 1.70 5.01
C GLN A 166 10.24 3.18 5.41
N SER A 167 11.09 4.01 4.77
CA SER A 167 11.13 5.43 5.13
C SER A 167 9.90 6.19 4.66
N ASP A 168 9.21 5.69 3.63
CA ASP A 168 7.94 6.23 3.14
C ASP A 168 6.84 5.88 4.14
N GLU A 169 6.72 4.60 4.50
CA GLU A 169 5.82 4.11 5.56
C GLU A 169 5.97 4.87 6.89
N SER A 170 7.20 5.21 7.29
CA SER A 170 7.41 5.99 8.52
C SER A 170 6.72 7.37 8.49
N ARG A 171 6.63 8.01 7.32
CA ARG A 171 5.90 9.26 7.13
C ARG A 171 4.40 9.02 7.10
N HIS A 172 3.97 7.94 6.47
CA HIS A 172 2.56 7.57 6.35
C HIS A 172 1.95 7.27 7.73
N MET A 173 2.67 6.49 8.55
CA MET A 173 2.32 6.24 9.95
C MET A 173 2.23 7.54 10.76
N THR A 174 3.16 8.47 10.54
CA THR A 174 3.14 9.78 11.23
C THR A 174 1.90 10.58 10.83
N LEU A 175 1.59 10.64 9.53
CA LEU A 175 0.38 11.29 9.03
C LEU A 175 -0.89 10.69 9.65
N GLY A 176 -0.99 9.37 9.72
CA GLY A 176 -2.12 8.66 10.32
C GLY A 176 -2.39 9.05 11.76
N LEU A 177 -1.34 9.09 12.58
CA LEU A 177 -1.46 9.45 13.98
C LEU A 177 -1.84 10.93 14.16
N GLU A 178 -1.17 11.83 13.43
CA GLU A 178 -1.37 13.27 13.61
C GLU A 178 -2.72 13.74 13.07
N VAL A 179 -3.25 13.13 12.00
CA VAL A 179 -4.59 13.46 11.49
C VAL A 179 -5.68 13.04 12.46
N LEU A 180 -5.57 11.86 13.09
CA LEU A 180 -6.56 11.43 14.08
C LEU A 180 -6.57 12.38 15.29
N LYS A 181 -5.40 12.69 15.85
CA LYS A 181 -5.28 13.65 16.97
C LYS A 181 -5.84 15.02 16.58
N PHE A 182 -5.45 15.54 15.42
CA PHE A 182 -5.94 16.82 14.93
C PHE A 182 -7.46 16.87 14.93
N MET A 183 -8.13 15.87 14.32
CA MET A 183 -9.60 15.84 14.23
C MET A 183 -10.26 15.73 15.60
N LEU A 184 -9.70 14.92 16.53
CA LEU A 184 -10.21 14.79 17.90
C LEU A 184 -10.07 16.08 18.72
N GLU A 185 -9.04 16.89 18.45
CA GLU A 185 -8.77 18.14 19.17
C GLU A 185 -9.50 19.35 18.58
N GLN A 186 -10.10 19.25 17.37
CA GLN A 186 -10.79 20.39 16.75
C GLN A 186 -12.15 20.69 17.38
N ASP A 187 -12.92 19.66 17.75
CA ASP A 187 -14.28 19.79 18.29
C ASP A 187 -14.67 18.52 19.07
N GLU A 188 -15.32 18.67 20.22
CA GLU A 188 -15.79 17.54 21.04
C GLU A 188 -16.85 16.70 20.30
N ASP A 189 -17.63 17.31 19.42
CA ASP A 189 -18.64 16.61 18.61
C ASP A 189 -18.00 15.65 17.57
N ASN A 190 -16.70 15.80 17.28
CA ASN A 190 -15.98 14.88 16.41
C ASN A 190 -15.71 13.52 17.07
N VAL A 191 -15.61 13.47 18.40
CA VAL A 191 -15.26 12.25 19.14
C VAL A 191 -16.19 11.08 18.83
N PRO A 192 -17.53 11.19 18.96
CA PRO A 192 -18.42 10.08 18.63
C PRO A 192 -18.36 9.67 17.15
N ILE A 193 -18.19 10.62 16.22
CA ILE A 193 -18.09 10.35 14.78
C ILE A 193 -16.82 9.53 14.48
N ILE A 194 -15.69 9.96 15.04
CA ILE A 194 -14.40 9.29 14.85
C ILE A 194 -14.41 7.91 15.50
N GLN A 195 -15.04 7.75 16.67
CA GLN A 195 -15.17 6.45 17.31
C GLN A 195 -15.93 5.46 16.40
N ASP A 196 -17.06 5.88 15.81
CA ASP A 196 -17.82 5.06 14.88
C ASP A 196 -16.98 4.65 13.65
N TRP A 197 -16.16 5.58 13.13
CA TRP A 197 -15.24 5.27 12.03
C TRP A 197 -14.13 4.31 12.45
N VAL A 198 -13.51 4.49 13.61
CA VAL A 198 -12.47 3.58 14.12
C VAL A 198 -13.03 2.16 14.26
N ASP A 199 -14.24 2.01 14.81
CA ASP A 199 -14.91 0.71 14.95
C ASP A 199 -15.21 0.08 13.58
N LYS A 200 -15.74 0.86 12.63
CA LYS A 200 -15.99 0.42 11.25
C LYS A 200 -14.70 -0.06 10.59
N TRP A 201 -13.66 0.78 10.60
CA TRP A 201 -12.44 0.56 9.81
C TRP A 201 -11.49 -0.44 10.45
N PHE A 202 -11.54 -0.62 11.78
CA PHE A 202 -10.96 -1.79 12.42
C PHE A 202 -11.57 -3.08 11.87
N TRP A 203 -12.90 -3.21 11.89
CA TRP A 203 -13.55 -4.45 11.47
C TRP A 203 -13.44 -4.71 9.98
N ARG A 204 -13.51 -3.66 9.15
CA ARG A 204 -13.27 -3.78 7.71
C ARG A 204 -11.83 -4.17 7.40
N GLY A 205 -10.85 -3.62 8.12
CA GLY A 205 -9.43 -3.93 7.91
C GLY A 205 -8.98 -5.26 8.49
N TYR A 206 -9.66 -5.75 9.54
CA TYR A 206 -9.39 -7.07 10.12
C TYR A 206 -9.88 -8.23 9.22
N ARG A 207 -10.90 -7.99 8.38
CA ARG A 207 -11.48 -8.99 7.46
C ARG A 207 -10.70 -9.08 6.16
#